data_AF-A0A251XF68-F1
#
_entry.id   AF-A0A251XF68-F1
#
_cell.length_a   1.000
_cell.length_b   1.000
_cell.length_c   1.000
_cell.angle_alpha   90.00
_cell.angle_beta   90.00
_cell.angle_gamma   90.00
#
_symmetry.space_group_name_H-M   'P 1'
#
loop_
_entity.id
_entity.type
_entity.pdbx_description
1 polymer ?
#
loop_
_entity_poly.entity_id
_entity_poly.type
_entity_poly.pdbx_seq_one_letter_code
_entity_poly.pdbx_strand_id
1 'polypeptide(L)'
;MLHGDVHHGNVLRFDDGGGLDGDDDAWRAIDPKALVGDPGFDTANVLASPTPAIALRPGRLARRARVVAEETGTDLDAVLAWTEAWCALSAAWDVDDAASLPRVEALGRLGAAARDARVGSGQPL
;
A
#
# COMPACT_ATOMS: atom_id res chain seq x y z
N MET A 1 -13.61 1.16 -10.15
CA MET A 1 -13.74 2.32 -9.24
C MET A 1 -12.68 2.14 -8.16
N LEU A 2 -11.92 3.18 -7.86
CA LEU A 2 -10.89 3.19 -6.83
C LEU A 2 -11.42 3.91 -5.59
N HIS A 3 -11.00 3.45 -4.42
CA HIS A 3 -11.12 4.20 -3.18
C HIS A 3 -10.32 5.49 -3.27
N GLY A 4 -9.11 5.45 -3.84
CA GLY A 4 -8.25 6.60 -4.07
C GLY A 4 -7.54 7.12 -2.81
N ASP A 5 -7.82 6.55 -1.63
CA ASP A 5 -7.26 6.99 -0.34
C ASP A 5 -7.35 5.89 0.75
N VAL A 6 -7.07 4.65 0.37
CA VAL A 6 -7.19 3.49 1.27
C VAL A 6 -5.96 3.37 2.18
N HIS A 7 -6.08 3.82 3.43
CA HIS A 7 -5.05 3.67 4.45
C HIS A 7 -5.64 3.24 5.79
N HIS A 8 -4.78 2.88 6.74
CA HIS A 8 -5.17 2.36 8.06
C HIS A 8 -6.11 3.26 8.90
N GLY A 9 -6.22 4.55 8.56
CA GLY A 9 -7.16 5.49 9.21
C GLY A 9 -8.55 5.48 8.58
N ASN A 10 -8.65 5.04 7.33
CA ASN A 10 -9.88 4.92 6.56
C ASN A 10 -10.39 3.46 6.52
N VAL A 11 -9.90 2.59 7.40
CA VAL A 11 -10.35 1.21 7.55
C VAL A 11 -10.71 0.98 9.02
N LEU A 12 -12.00 0.86 9.30
CA LEU A 12 -12.53 0.76 10.67
C LEU A 12 -13.12 -0.62 10.91
N ARG A 13 -12.99 -1.12 12.13
CA ARG A 13 -13.67 -2.32 12.61
C ARG A 13 -14.99 -1.92 13.25
N PHE A 14 -16.08 -2.53 12.80
CA PHE A 14 -17.40 -2.34 13.38
C PHE A 14 -17.75 -3.58 14.22
N ASP A 15 -18.35 -3.37 15.39
CA ASP A 15 -18.74 -4.42 16.35
C ASP A 15 -20.22 -4.87 16.17
N ASP A 16 -20.85 -4.56 15.03
CA ASP A 16 -22.24 -4.90 14.76
C ASP A 16 -22.36 -6.37 14.34
N GLY A 17 -22.82 -7.21 15.26
CA GLY A 17 -23.14 -8.65 15.08
C GLY A 17 -24.27 -8.94 14.08
N GLY A 18 -24.14 -8.42 12.87
CA GLY A 18 -25.14 -8.41 11.81
C GLY A 18 -24.60 -7.81 10.51
N GLY A 19 -23.31 -8.01 10.20
CA GLY A 19 -22.79 -7.72 8.86
C GLY A 19 -23.65 -8.40 7.80
N LEU A 20 -23.77 -7.78 6.61
CA LEU A 20 -24.61 -8.27 5.49
C LEU A 20 -24.34 -9.75 5.12
N ASP A 21 -23.18 -10.27 5.50
CA ASP A 21 -22.69 -11.60 5.17
C ASP A 21 -22.41 -12.49 6.42
N GLY A 22 -22.72 -12.02 7.63
CA GLY A 22 -22.56 -12.81 8.87
C GLY A 22 -21.14 -12.93 9.43
N ASP A 23 -20.17 -12.13 8.95
CA ASP A 23 -18.83 -12.06 9.54
C ASP A 23 -18.81 -11.23 10.82
N ASP A 24 -18.41 -11.84 11.93
CA ASP A 24 -18.35 -11.25 13.28
C ASP A 24 -17.22 -10.21 13.47
N ASP A 25 -16.43 -9.92 12.43
CA ASP A 25 -15.34 -8.92 12.40
C ASP A 25 -15.42 -8.04 11.14
N ALA A 26 -16.44 -7.18 11.04
CA ALA A 26 -16.69 -6.38 9.85
C ALA A 26 -15.73 -5.16 9.74
N TRP A 27 -14.51 -5.39 9.24
CA TRP A 27 -13.67 -4.30 8.74
C TRP A 27 -14.32 -3.68 7.48
N ARG A 28 -14.37 -2.35 7.43
CA ARG A 28 -14.92 -1.60 6.29
C ARG A 28 -14.02 -0.42 5.94
N ALA A 29 -13.82 -0.21 4.65
CA ALA A 29 -13.20 0.99 4.11
C ALA A 29 -14.22 2.15 4.05
N ILE A 30 -13.80 3.35 4.42
CA ILE A 30 -14.65 4.56 4.50
C ILE A 30 -13.97 5.75 3.80
N ASP A 31 -14.73 6.80 3.50
CA ASP A 31 -14.24 8.00 2.79
C ASP A 31 -13.64 7.73 1.39
N PRO A 32 -14.36 7.03 0.49
CA PRO A 32 -13.88 6.81 -0.86
C PRO A 32 -13.91 8.11 -1.68
N LYS A 33 -12.86 8.33 -2.48
CA LYS A 33 -12.78 9.42 -3.47
C LYS A 33 -13.40 9.05 -4.83
N ALA A 34 -13.83 7.79 -5.00
CA ALA A 34 -14.56 7.27 -6.16
C ALA A 34 -13.88 7.54 -7.51
N LEU A 35 -12.55 7.39 -7.58
CA LEU A 35 -11.77 7.69 -8.77
C LEU A 35 -11.91 6.59 -9.83
N VAL A 36 -11.67 6.96 -11.10
CA VAL A 36 -11.57 6.01 -12.22
C VAL A 36 -10.11 5.90 -12.61
N GLY A 37 -9.58 4.67 -12.63
CA GLY A 37 -8.18 4.39 -12.92
C GLY A 37 -7.85 2.92 -12.77
N ASP A 38 -6.56 2.62 -12.83
CA ASP A 38 -6.02 1.26 -12.68
C ASP A 38 -6.17 0.77 -11.21
N PRO A 39 -6.72 -0.44 -10.98
CA PRO A 39 -6.88 -1.02 -9.64
C PRO A 39 -5.59 -1.11 -8.81
N GLY A 40 -4.44 -1.23 -9.47
CA GLY A 40 -3.14 -1.32 -8.81
C GLY A 40 -2.80 -0.06 -8.00
N PHE A 41 -3.36 1.10 -8.33
CA PHE A 41 -3.14 2.33 -7.56
C PHE A 41 -3.54 2.20 -6.08
N ASP A 42 -4.70 1.59 -5.79
CA ASP A 42 -5.17 1.43 -4.40
C ASP A 42 -4.31 0.45 -3.60
N THR A 43 -3.68 -0.51 -4.27
CA THR A 43 -2.80 -1.50 -3.61
C THR A 43 -1.57 -0.85 -2.98
N ALA A 44 -1.05 0.21 -3.60
CA ALA A 44 0.18 0.87 -3.16
C ALA A 44 0.01 1.61 -1.82
N ASN A 45 -1.13 2.31 -1.64
CA ASN A 45 -1.48 3.00 -0.41
C ASN A 45 -1.50 2.05 0.80
N VAL A 46 -2.03 0.84 0.61
CA VAL A 46 -2.06 -0.20 1.63
C VAL A 46 -0.64 -0.60 2.04
N LEU A 47 0.28 -0.75 1.08
CA LEU A 47 1.64 -1.25 1.32
C LEU A 47 2.53 -0.24 2.06
N ALA A 48 2.39 1.05 1.74
CA ALA A 48 3.13 2.13 2.40
C ALA A 48 2.59 2.51 3.80
N SER A 49 1.37 2.07 4.14
CA SER A 49 0.75 2.32 5.43
C SER A 49 1.32 1.45 6.58
N PRO A 50 1.32 1.95 7.84
CA PRO A 50 0.86 3.27 8.30
C PRO A 50 1.90 4.38 8.19
N THR A 51 3.19 4.04 8.18
CA THR A 51 4.30 4.97 7.96
C THR A 51 5.40 4.28 7.15
N PRO A 52 6.25 5.03 6.42
CA PRO A 52 7.38 4.45 5.71
C PRO A 52 8.30 3.61 6.61
N ALA A 53 8.55 4.06 7.85
CA ALA A 53 9.39 3.32 8.81
C ALA A 53 8.82 1.94 9.16
N ILE A 54 7.48 1.82 9.26
CA ILE A 54 6.84 0.53 9.50
C ILE A 54 6.82 -0.30 8.21
N ALA A 55 6.54 0.31 7.05
CA ALA A 55 6.55 -0.36 5.76
C ALA A 55 7.91 -1.00 5.43
N LEU A 56 9.00 -0.33 5.81
CA LEU A 56 10.38 -0.78 5.61
C LEU A 56 10.87 -1.85 6.61
N ARG A 57 10.04 -2.32 7.55
CA ARG A 57 10.44 -3.42 8.43
C ARG A 57 10.79 -4.66 7.59
N PRO A 58 11.89 -5.39 7.91
CA PRO A 58 12.33 -6.54 7.13
C PRO A 58 11.19 -7.53 6.84
N GLY A 59 11.09 -7.97 5.58
CA GLY A 59 10.08 -8.92 5.11
C GLY A 59 8.64 -8.39 5.02
N ARG A 60 8.32 -7.21 5.59
CA ARG A 60 6.93 -6.71 5.65
C ARG A 60 6.38 -6.36 4.27
N LEU A 61 7.13 -5.63 3.46
CA LEU A 61 6.70 -5.26 2.10
C LEU A 61 6.40 -6.51 1.27
N ALA A 62 7.34 -7.45 1.20
CA ALA A 62 7.18 -8.71 0.47
C ALA A 62 5.96 -9.51 0.96
N ARG A 63 5.78 -9.64 2.28
CA ARG A 63 4.62 -10.35 2.85
C ARG A 63 3.31 -9.69 2.44
N ARG A 64 3.19 -8.37 2.59
CA ARG A 64 1.93 -7.67 2.29
C ARG A 64 1.65 -7.61 0.79
N ALA A 65 2.67 -7.47 -0.04
CA ALA A 65 2.50 -7.49 -1.49
C ALA A 65 1.93 -8.84 -1.96
N ARG A 66 2.37 -9.96 -1.39
CA ARG A 66 1.79 -11.29 -1.67
C ARG A 66 0.35 -11.40 -1.23
N VAL A 67 0.02 -11.00 0.00
CA VAL A 67 -1.38 -11.00 0.47
C VAL A 67 -2.26 -10.18 -0.46
N VAL A 68 -1.83 -8.98 -0.85
CA VAL A 68 -2.62 -8.16 -1.78
C VAL A 68 -2.78 -8.86 -3.14
N ALA A 69 -1.68 -9.36 -3.73
CA ALA A 69 -1.73 -10.08 -5.00
C ALA A 69 -2.67 -11.30 -4.96
N GLU A 70 -2.63 -12.08 -3.88
CA GLU A 70 -3.48 -13.24 -3.66
C GLU A 70 -4.96 -12.85 -3.53
N GLU A 71 -5.28 -11.89 -2.68
CA GLU A 71 -6.66 -11.46 -2.41
C GLU A 71 -7.30 -10.71 -3.58
N THR A 72 -6.51 -10.00 -4.39
CA THR A 72 -7.01 -9.27 -5.57
C THR A 72 -6.86 -10.05 -6.87
N GLY A 73 -6.22 -11.22 -6.86
CA GLY A 73 -5.87 -11.98 -8.07
C GLY A 73 -4.93 -11.22 -9.03
N THR A 74 -4.20 -10.22 -8.53
CA THR A 74 -3.31 -9.37 -9.33
C THR A 74 -1.90 -9.95 -9.37
N ASP A 75 -1.19 -9.74 -10.48
CA ASP A 75 0.21 -10.12 -10.59
C ASP A 75 1.07 -9.40 -9.53
N LEU A 76 1.95 -10.16 -8.85
CA LEU A 76 2.77 -9.63 -7.76
C LEU A 76 3.75 -8.55 -8.25
N ASP A 77 4.31 -8.71 -9.46
CA ASP A 77 5.22 -7.71 -10.01
C ASP A 77 4.48 -6.44 -10.36
N ALA A 78 3.23 -6.53 -10.82
CA ALA A 78 2.37 -5.37 -11.03
C ALA A 78 2.08 -4.63 -9.70
N VAL A 79 1.77 -5.34 -8.61
CA VAL A 79 1.56 -4.74 -7.28
C VAL A 79 2.81 -3.99 -6.81
N LEU A 80 3.98 -4.61 -6.97
CA LEU A 80 5.26 -4.00 -6.58
C LEU A 80 5.63 -2.81 -7.49
N ALA A 81 5.31 -2.88 -8.79
CA ALA A 81 5.53 -1.77 -9.73
C ALA A 81 4.66 -0.56 -9.38
N TRP A 82 3.39 -0.79 -9.04
CA TRP A 82 2.51 0.27 -8.54
C TRP A 82 2.99 0.87 -7.23
N THR A 83 3.57 0.06 -6.34
CA THR A 83 4.17 0.55 -5.09
C THR A 83 5.34 1.50 -5.35
N GLU A 84 6.23 1.14 -6.27
CA GLU A 84 7.34 2.01 -6.68
C GLU A 84 6.83 3.32 -7.28
N ALA A 85 5.89 3.26 -8.24
CA ALA A 85 5.32 4.42 -8.89
C ALA A 85 4.64 5.36 -7.89
N TRP A 86 3.89 4.80 -6.94
CA TRP A 86 3.23 5.56 -5.88
C TRP A 86 4.21 6.25 -4.94
N CYS A 87 5.33 5.59 -4.59
CA CYS A 87 6.37 6.20 -3.77
C CYS A 87 6.98 7.41 -4.47
N ALA A 88 7.24 7.30 -5.78
CA ALA A 88 7.74 8.41 -6.59
C ALA A 88 6.74 9.56 -6.68
N LEU A 89 5.46 9.25 -6.95
CA LEU A 89 4.39 10.25 -6.98
C LEU A 89 4.25 10.99 -5.63
N SER A 90 4.23 10.25 -4.53
CA SER A 90 4.11 10.81 -3.18
C SER A 90 5.31 11.66 -2.81
N ALA A 91 6.52 11.23 -3.18
CA ALA A 91 7.74 12.00 -2.93
C ALA A 91 7.76 13.30 -3.74
N ALA A 92 7.24 13.30 -4.96
CA ALA A 92 7.19 14.49 -5.81
C ALA A 92 6.31 15.62 -5.26
N TRP A 93 5.32 15.31 -4.42
CA TRP A 93 4.52 16.33 -3.72
C TRP A 93 5.28 17.00 -2.58
N ASP A 94 6.22 16.28 -1.96
CA ASP A 94 6.87 16.67 -0.71
C ASP A 94 8.31 17.20 -0.92
N VAL A 95 8.89 17.03 -2.12
CA VAL A 95 10.33 17.27 -2.39
C VAL A 95 10.77 18.72 -2.22
N ASP A 96 9.88 19.68 -2.42
CA ASP A 96 10.18 21.11 -2.31
C ASP A 96 10.04 21.63 -0.85
N ASP A 97 9.55 20.80 0.08
CA ASP A 97 9.43 21.15 1.49
C ASP A 97 10.55 20.50 2.32
N ALA A 98 11.44 21.35 2.85
CA ALA A 98 12.56 20.94 3.70
C ALA A 98 12.11 20.11 4.93
N ALA A 99 10.94 20.41 5.49
CA ALA A 99 10.42 19.67 6.64
C ALA A 99 10.00 18.24 6.27
N SER A 100 9.72 17.99 4.99
CA SER A 100 9.23 16.71 4.47
C SER A 100 10.33 15.83 3.87
N LEU A 101 11.58 16.32 3.77
CA LEU A 101 12.72 15.55 3.24
C LEU A 101 12.90 14.15 3.91
N PRO A 102 12.77 13.98 5.23
CA PRO A 102 12.88 12.64 5.84
C PRO A 102 11.83 11.65 5.32
N ARG A 103 10.64 12.15 4.98
CA ARG A 103 9.56 11.36 4.38
C ARG A 103 9.89 11.02 2.93
N VAL A 104 10.38 11.98 2.15
CA VAL A 104 10.84 11.79 0.76
C VAL A 104 11.91 10.70 0.69
N GLU A 105 12.92 10.74 1.56
CA GLU A 105 13.96 9.71 1.63
C GLU A 105 13.40 8.32 1.98
N ALA A 106 12.43 8.27 2.90
CA ALA A 106 11.81 7.01 3.28
C ALA A 106 10.93 6.41 2.17
N LEU A 107 10.22 7.26 1.42
CA LEU A 107 9.49 6.85 0.21
C LEU A 107 10.45 6.34 -0.87
N GLY A 108 11.58 7.02 -1.08
CA GLY A 108 12.62 6.57 -2.01
C GLY A 108 13.16 5.17 -1.66
N ARG A 109 13.44 4.91 -0.37
CA ARG A 109 13.85 3.57 0.09
C ARG A 109 12.76 2.52 -0.10
N LEU A 110 11.49 2.86 0.16
CA LEU A 110 10.38 1.93 -0.02
C LEU A 110 10.18 1.57 -1.50
N GLY A 111 10.25 2.57 -2.39
CA GLY A 111 10.18 2.36 -3.83
C GLY A 111 11.34 1.51 -4.36
N ALA A 112 12.56 1.73 -3.85
CA ALA A 112 13.71 0.89 -4.18
C ALA A 112 13.51 -0.56 -3.71
N ALA A 113 13.02 -0.77 -2.48
CA ALA A 113 12.73 -2.11 -1.98
C ALA A 113 11.65 -2.84 -2.81
N ALA A 114 10.63 -2.11 -3.30
CA ALA A 114 9.63 -2.67 -4.20
C ALA A 114 10.23 -3.06 -5.56
N ARG A 115 11.14 -2.24 -6.09
CA ARG A 115 11.89 -2.54 -7.32
C ARG A 115 12.73 -3.80 -7.16
N ASP A 116 13.51 -3.89 -6.10
CA ASP A 116 14.42 -5.01 -5.84
C ASP A 116 13.66 -6.33 -5.67
N ALA A 117 12.48 -6.29 -5.03
CA ALA A 117 11.62 -7.44 -4.85
C ALA A 117 11.08 -8.03 -6.17
N ARG A 118 10.94 -7.23 -7.24
CA ARG A 118 10.51 -7.70 -8.58
C ARG A 118 11.63 -8.35 -9.37
N VAL A 119 12.87 -7.87 -9.22
CA VAL A 119 14.00 -8.33 -10.03
C VAL A 119 14.49 -9.72 -9.60
N GLY A 120 13.92 -10.30 -8.54
CA GLY A 120 14.33 -11.60 -8.03
C GLY A 120 15.76 -11.52 -7.50
N SER A 121 15.96 -10.80 -6.40
CA SER A 121 17.18 -11.01 -5.61
C SER A 121 17.20 -12.49 -5.21
N GLY A 122 18.13 -13.25 -5.76
CA GLY A 122 18.33 -14.69 -5.50
C GLY A 122 18.79 -15.01 -4.08
N GLN A 123 18.23 -14.34 -3.07
CA GLN A 123 18.39 -14.68 -1.67
C GLN A 123 17.03 -15.09 -1.10
N PRO A 124 16.97 -16.18 -0.33
CA PRO A 124 15.75 -16.52 0.38
C PRO A 124 15.48 -15.44 1.44
N LEU A 125 14.19 -15.18 1.64
CA LEU A 125 13.66 -14.36 2.72
C LEU A 125 14.11 -14.82 4.10
#